data_AF-A0A8T6FR53-F1
#
_entry.id   AF-A0A8T6FR53-F1
#
_cell.length_a   1.000
_cell.length_b   1.000
_cell.length_c   1.000
_cell.angle_alpha   90.00
_cell.angle_beta   90.00
_cell.angle_gamma   90.00
#
_symmetry.space_group_name_H-M   'P 1'
#
loop_
_entity.id
_entity.type
_entity.pdbx_description
1 polymer ?
#
loop_
_entity_poly.entity_id
_entity_poly.type
_entity_poly.pdbx_seq_one_letter_code
_entity_poly.pdbx_strand_id
1 'polypeptide(L)'
;TGPYRGFKGFAPTMDALGGHTFLRGYRDSDPSYTPGVAHGDPNAGIHVAFAVQAALFARERTGRGQMIDLSHVEAGLHHVSWALMDYSFNRRVRGTFGNRHPSKAPSGVFRCLDAPGEQSESSRRRWIAIAVDSDEQFAALAAELGAPELAADPRFATSDVRHAHQDELEPLIEAWTSQHVAGELMERLQAAGVPATELLRQEELRENEHLRERGFWQEVDHPEAGTHSYPAPVARFRERPLRIRSHAPLLGQHNREVLQDLLGVSDERYQQLLDADIIGDAYLEDAS
;
A
#
# COMPACT_ATOMS: atom_id res chain seq x y z
N THR A 1 -11.17 -16.95 18.65
CA THR A 1 -11.93 -16.75 19.92
C THR A 1 -12.21 -15.25 20.11
N GLY A 2 -12.71 -14.78 21.27
CA GLY A 2 -12.91 -13.34 21.55
C GLY A 2 -14.33 -12.80 21.36
N PRO A 3 -14.62 -11.58 21.86
CA PRO A 3 -15.96 -10.99 21.82
C PRO A 3 -16.46 -10.73 20.40
N TYR A 4 -15.55 -10.47 19.45
CA TYR A 4 -15.88 -10.14 18.06
C TYR A 4 -15.84 -11.32 17.09
N ARG A 5 -15.74 -12.56 17.57
CA ARG A 5 -15.62 -13.76 16.71
C ARG A 5 -16.75 -13.95 15.67
N GLY A 6 -17.92 -13.37 15.93
CA GLY A 6 -19.10 -13.47 15.05
C GLY A 6 -19.37 -12.22 14.24
N PHE A 7 -18.51 -11.20 14.32
CA PHE A 7 -18.70 -9.94 13.61
C PHE A 7 -18.26 -10.07 12.16
N LYS A 8 -19.08 -9.56 11.24
CA LYS A 8 -18.69 -9.43 9.84
C LYS A 8 -17.72 -8.27 9.71
N GLY A 9 -16.60 -8.51 9.06
CA GLY A 9 -15.55 -7.53 8.85
C GLY A 9 -15.44 -7.06 7.42
N PHE A 10 -15.30 -5.75 7.25
CA PHE A 10 -14.81 -5.13 6.02
C PHE A 10 -13.56 -4.32 6.36
N ALA A 11 -12.66 -4.13 5.39
CA ALA A 11 -11.38 -3.47 5.65
C ALA A 11 -11.48 -2.15 6.44
N PRO A 12 -12.42 -1.20 6.15
CA PRO A 12 -12.51 0.04 6.94
C PRO A 12 -12.87 -0.19 8.41
N THR A 13 -13.73 -1.18 8.69
CA THR A 13 -14.12 -1.52 10.07
C THR A 13 -12.99 -2.19 10.83
N MET A 14 -12.17 -2.99 10.14
CA MET A 14 -11.02 -3.67 10.73
C MET A 14 -9.86 -2.71 10.98
N ASP A 15 -9.61 -1.79 10.05
CA ASP A 15 -8.64 -0.70 10.21
C ASP A 15 -9.03 0.23 11.39
N ALA A 16 -10.33 0.50 11.56
CA ALA A 16 -10.83 1.27 12.70
C ALA A 16 -10.61 0.52 14.03
N LEU A 17 -10.97 -0.77 14.08
CA LEU A 17 -10.77 -1.59 15.27
C LEU A 17 -9.28 -1.77 15.62
N GLY A 18 -8.42 -1.88 14.61
CA GLY A 18 -6.96 -1.99 14.77
C GLY A 18 -6.26 -0.67 15.11
N GLY A 19 -6.98 0.45 15.20
CA GLY A 19 -6.42 1.77 15.48
C GLY A 19 -5.69 2.43 14.31
N HIS A 20 -5.65 1.79 13.14
CA HIS A 20 -5.00 2.31 11.93
C HIS A 20 -5.67 3.61 11.44
N THR A 21 -7.00 3.68 11.49
CA THR A 21 -7.74 4.89 11.10
C THR A 21 -7.42 6.09 11.99
N PHE A 22 -7.21 5.87 13.29
CA PHE A 22 -6.95 6.95 14.26
C PHE A 22 -5.58 7.62 14.06
N LEU A 23 -4.61 6.90 13.50
CA LEU A 23 -3.25 7.38 13.31
C LEU A 23 -3.02 8.05 11.94
N ARG A 24 -4.02 8.01 11.05
CA ARG A 24 -3.93 8.58 9.70
C ARG A 24 -4.75 9.86 9.59
N GLY A 25 -4.18 10.85 8.92
CA GLY A 25 -4.81 12.15 8.69
C GLY A 25 -3.82 13.28 8.91
N TYR A 26 -4.25 14.51 8.63
CA TYR A 26 -3.48 15.71 8.95
C TYR A 26 -3.62 16.08 10.44
N ARG A 27 -2.69 16.88 10.93
CA ARG A 27 -2.73 17.42 12.29
C ARG A 27 -4.08 18.12 12.51
N ASP A 28 -4.68 17.89 13.67
CA ASP A 28 -5.97 18.46 14.09
C ASP A 28 -7.18 18.09 13.20
N SER A 29 -7.00 17.20 12.21
CA SER A 29 -8.11 16.68 11.41
C SER A 29 -8.97 15.73 12.26
N ASP A 30 -10.29 15.90 12.17
CA ASP A 30 -11.21 14.94 12.76
C ASP A 30 -11.06 13.56 12.07
N PRO A 31 -11.02 12.44 12.82
CA PRO A 31 -10.91 11.10 12.23
C PRO A 31 -12.05 10.73 11.26
N SER A 32 -13.20 11.41 11.32
CA SER A 32 -14.28 11.24 10.33
C SER A 32 -13.92 11.73 8.93
N TYR A 33 -12.89 12.57 8.78
CA TYR A 33 -12.37 12.96 7.47
C TYR A 33 -11.30 12.00 6.94
N THR A 34 -10.86 11.02 7.74
CA THR A 34 -9.86 10.05 7.31
C THR A 34 -10.48 9.08 6.30
N PRO A 35 -10.02 9.06 5.04
CA PRO A 35 -10.58 8.16 4.05
C PRO A 35 -10.32 6.70 4.43
N GLY A 36 -11.36 5.88 4.23
CA GLY A 36 -11.25 4.44 4.33
C GLY A 36 -10.21 3.93 3.32
N VAL A 37 -9.33 3.05 3.78
CA VAL A 37 -8.47 2.28 2.89
C VAL A 37 -8.75 0.80 3.11
N ALA A 38 -8.44 -0.01 2.11
CA ALA A 38 -8.52 -1.45 2.19
C ALA A 38 -7.14 -2.07 2.48
N HIS A 39 -6.39 -1.49 3.42
CA HIS A 39 -5.02 -1.94 3.72
C HIS A 39 -5.00 -3.34 4.34
N GLY A 40 -5.94 -3.60 5.25
CA GLY A 40 -6.02 -4.86 5.96
C GLY A 40 -6.29 -6.08 5.06
N ASP A 41 -7.08 -5.95 3.99
CA ASP A 41 -7.45 -7.05 3.09
C ASP A 41 -6.22 -7.75 2.43
N PRO A 42 -5.37 -7.05 1.64
CA PRO A 42 -4.18 -7.65 1.07
C PRO A 42 -3.16 -8.04 2.14
N ASN A 43 -3.06 -7.28 3.23
CA ASN A 43 -2.16 -7.59 4.33
C ASN A 43 -2.50 -8.94 5.00
N ALA A 44 -3.79 -9.18 5.28
CA ALA A 44 -4.26 -10.45 5.82
C ALA A 44 -3.97 -11.61 4.87
N GLY A 45 -4.15 -11.42 3.56
CA GLY A 45 -3.80 -12.41 2.54
C GLY A 45 -2.34 -12.85 2.59
N ILE A 46 -1.41 -11.90 2.75
CA ILE A 46 0.03 -12.19 2.88
C ILE A 46 0.32 -12.98 4.16
N HIS A 47 -0.29 -12.61 5.29
CA HIS A 47 -0.11 -13.33 6.56
C HIS A 47 -0.66 -14.76 6.48
N VAL A 48 -1.80 -14.96 5.84
CA VAL A 48 -2.36 -16.31 5.59
C VAL A 48 -1.43 -17.12 4.69
N ALA A 49 -0.89 -16.53 3.62
CA ALA A 49 0.06 -17.21 2.75
C ALA A 49 1.32 -17.67 3.50
N PHE A 50 1.84 -16.85 4.41
CA PHE A 50 2.96 -17.23 5.28
C PHE A 50 2.56 -18.36 6.25
N ALA A 51 1.41 -18.25 6.91
CA ALA A 51 0.93 -19.28 7.84
C ALA A 51 0.73 -20.64 7.15
N VAL A 52 0.19 -20.64 5.93
CA VAL A 52 0.06 -21.85 5.09
C VAL A 52 1.42 -22.45 4.75
N GLN A 53 2.40 -21.62 4.35
CA GLN A 53 3.77 -22.09 4.10
C GLN A 53 4.39 -22.73 5.34
N ALA A 54 4.25 -22.11 6.52
CA ALA A 54 4.72 -22.66 7.78
C ALA A 54 4.03 -23.99 8.14
N ALA A 55 2.71 -24.10 7.89
CA ALA A 55 1.96 -25.33 8.11
C ALA A 55 2.37 -26.46 7.16
N LEU A 56 2.63 -26.15 5.88
CA LEU A 56 3.15 -27.11 4.92
C LEU A 56 4.54 -27.61 5.34
N PHE A 57 5.42 -26.72 5.79
CA PHE A 57 6.73 -27.08 6.32
C PHE A 57 6.63 -27.96 7.58
N ALA A 58 5.71 -27.66 8.50
CA ALA A 58 5.45 -28.50 9.66
C ALA A 58 4.90 -29.89 9.26
N ARG A 59 4.05 -29.95 8.24
CA ARG A 59 3.50 -31.20 7.70
C ARG A 59 4.59 -32.10 7.13
N GLU A 60 5.65 -31.58 6.52
CA GLU A 60 6.77 -32.40 6.03
C GLU A 60 7.45 -33.21 7.14
N ARG A 61 7.44 -32.70 8.37
CA ARG A 61 8.04 -33.37 9.54
C ARG A 61 7.05 -34.26 10.29
N THR A 62 5.78 -33.85 10.33
CA THR A 62 4.76 -34.49 11.18
C THR A 62 3.83 -35.42 10.40
N GLY A 63 3.79 -35.32 9.08
CA GLY A 63 2.82 -36.02 8.22
C GLY A 63 1.38 -35.53 8.36
N ARG A 64 1.12 -34.48 9.14
CA ARG A 64 -0.24 -34.04 9.50
C ARG A 64 -0.48 -32.58 9.11
N GLY A 65 -1.68 -32.30 8.60
CA GLY A 65 -2.17 -30.93 8.45
C GLY A 65 -2.60 -30.33 9.79
N GLN A 66 -2.92 -29.04 9.79
CA GLN A 66 -3.41 -28.32 10.97
C GLN A 66 -4.43 -27.23 10.58
N MET A 67 -5.27 -26.85 11.53
CA MET A 67 -6.16 -25.70 11.40
C MET A 67 -5.38 -24.40 11.65
N ILE A 68 -5.61 -23.39 10.82
CA ILE A 68 -5.05 -22.04 10.99
C ILE A 68 -6.23 -21.11 11.30
N ASP A 69 -6.23 -20.51 12.49
CA ASP A 69 -7.12 -19.41 12.87
C ASP A 69 -6.29 -18.13 12.88
N LEU A 70 -6.67 -17.12 12.10
CA LEU A 70 -5.92 -15.89 11.90
C LEU A 70 -6.87 -14.69 11.90
N SER A 71 -6.64 -13.75 12.81
CA SER A 71 -7.40 -12.51 12.88
C SER A 71 -6.86 -11.47 11.92
N HIS A 72 -7.78 -10.88 11.14
CA HIS A 72 -7.47 -9.77 10.26
C HIS A 72 -6.90 -8.56 11.02
N VAL A 73 -7.46 -8.24 12.19
CA VAL A 73 -6.97 -7.13 13.02
C VAL A 73 -5.58 -7.41 13.56
N GLU A 74 -5.32 -8.63 14.05
CA GLU A 74 -4.00 -9.00 14.59
C GLU A 74 -2.92 -8.93 13.51
N ALA A 75 -3.24 -9.39 12.28
CA ALA A 75 -2.35 -9.23 11.13
C ALA A 75 -2.06 -7.75 10.81
N GLY A 76 -3.02 -6.86 11.04
CA GLY A 76 -2.87 -5.41 10.84
C GLY A 76 -2.05 -4.71 11.93
N LEU A 77 -2.06 -5.21 13.18
CA LEU A 77 -1.48 -4.50 14.34
C LEU A 77 0.02 -4.23 14.22
N HIS A 78 0.76 -5.04 13.46
CA HIS A 78 2.18 -4.81 13.23
C HIS A 78 2.47 -3.44 12.55
N HIS A 79 1.53 -2.92 11.76
CA HIS A 79 1.64 -1.62 11.09
C HIS A 79 1.46 -0.42 12.04
N VAL A 80 0.92 -0.64 13.24
CA VAL A 80 0.76 0.40 14.28
C VAL A 80 1.63 0.12 15.51
N SER A 81 2.56 -0.82 15.41
CA SER A 81 3.42 -1.26 16.51
C SER A 81 4.22 -0.12 17.13
N TRP A 82 4.68 0.86 16.34
CA TRP A 82 5.39 2.03 16.83
C TRP A 82 4.54 2.87 17.81
N ALA A 83 3.25 3.06 17.53
CA ALA A 83 2.33 3.79 18.39
C ALA A 83 2.00 3.00 19.67
N LEU A 84 1.83 1.68 19.53
CA LEU A 84 1.64 0.78 20.68
C LEU A 84 2.85 0.77 21.61
N MET A 85 4.07 0.75 21.05
CA MET A 85 5.30 0.86 21.83
C MET A 85 5.38 2.21 22.53
N ASP A 86 5.11 3.32 21.85
CA ASP A 86 5.18 4.64 22.47
C ASP A 86 4.18 4.80 23.62
N TYR A 87 2.96 4.27 23.46
CA TYR A 87 1.99 4.24 24.56
C TYR A 87 2.46 3.33 25.70
N SER A 88 3.05 2.17 25.39
CA SER A 88 3.50 1.22 26.42
C SER A 88 4.62 1.78 27.30
N PHE A 89 5.59 2.47 26.70
CA PHE A 89 6.74 3.05 27.41
C PHE A 89 6.45 4.44 27.99
N ASN A 90 5.71 5.28 27.26
CA ASN A 90 5.60 6.71 27.58
C ASN A 90 4.18 7.15 27.92
N ARG A 91 3.17 6.27 27.83
CA ARG A 91 1.74 6.58 28.03
C ARG A 91 1.21 7.70 27.13
N ARG A 92 1.89 7.95 26.00
CA ARG A 92 1.46 8.92 25.00
C ARG A 92 0.47 8.29 24.05
N VAL A 93 -0.73 8.89 23.97
CA VAL A 93 -1.66 8.61 22.89
C VAL A 93 -1.23 9.43 21.69
N ARG A 94 -0.81 8.77 20.61
CA ARG A 94 -0.39 9.44 19.39
C ARG A 94 -1.61 9.87 18.59
N GLY A 95 -1.63 11.15 18.20
CA GLY A 95 -2.56 11.67 17.21
C GLY A 95 -1.95 11.63 15.81
N THR A 96 -2.62 12.30 14.88
CA THR A 96 -2.21 12.46 13.48
C THR A 96 -1.13 13.54 13.34
N PHE A 97 -0.19 13.33 12.42
CA PHE A 97 0.87 14.31 12.10
C PHE A 97 1.02 14.57 10.59
N GLY A 98 0.03 14.16 9.78
CA GLY A 98 0.09 14.30 8.33
C GLY A 98 1.23 13.49 7.74
N ASN A 99 2.01 14.12 6.87
CA ASN A 99 3.14 13.50 6.19
C ASN A 99 4.47 13.64 6.97
N ARG A 100 4.44 14.16 8.21
CA ARG A 100 5.64 14.36 9.03
C ARG A 100 6.21 13.05 9.55
N HIS A 101 7.52 13.02 9.79
CA HIS A 101 8.14 11.94 10.55
C HIS A 101 8.09 12.23 12.05
N PRO A 102 7.87 11.23 12.94
CA PRO A 102 7.74 11.45 14.39
C PRO A 102 8.94 12.10 15.11
N SER A 103 10.10 12.15 14.45
CA SER A 103 11.36 12.62 15.03
C SER A 103 12.37 13.18 14.02
N LYS A 104 11.97 13.37 12.75
CA LYS A 104 12.90 13.80 11.69
C LYS A 104 12.29 14.94 10.92
N ALA A 105 13.11 15.93 10.57
CA ALA A 105 12.70 17.09 9.81
C ALA A 105 13.82 17.57 8.88
N PRO A 106 13.49 18.07 7.68
CA PRO A 106 12.16 17.97 7.07
C PRO A 106 11.86 16.53 6.62
N SER A 107 10.64 16.08 6.85
CA SER A 107 10.11 14.86 6.25
C SER A 107 8.64 15.12 5.97
N GLY A 108 8.23 15.08 4.70
CA GLY A 108 6.92 15.55 4.31
C GLY A 108 6.68 15.52 2.81
N VAL A 109 5.52 16.02 2.43
CA VAL A 109 5.10 16.18 1.03
C VAL A 109 4.88 17.66 0.79
N PHE A 110 5.57 18.22 -0.18
CA PHE A 110 5.63 19.66 -0.46
C PHE A 110 5.13 19.96 -1.86
N ARG A 111 4.43 21.07 -2.04
CA ARG A 111 3.89 21.45 -3.34
C ARG A 111 5.00 21.75 -4.33
N CYS A 112 4.80 21.36 -5.58
CA CYS A 112 5.65 21.69 -6.72
C CYS A 112 4.89 22.55 -7.73
N LEU A 113 5.61 22.99 -8.77
CA LEU A 113 5.02 23.70 -9.90
C LEU A 113 3.91 22.85 -10.54
N ASP A 114 2.74 23.46 -10.76
CA ASP A 114 1.61 22.80 -11.41
C ASP A 114 1.99 22.35 -12.83
N ALA A 115 1.49 21.18 -13.25
CA ALA A 115 1.68 20.71 -14.61
C ALA A 115 0.86 21.55 -15.63
N PRO A 116 1.47 21.91 -16.77
CA PRO A 116 0.75 22.62 -17.82
C PRO A 116 -0.26 21.71 -18.53
N GLY A 117 -1.32 22.30 -19.09
CA GLY A 117 -2.24 21.61 -20.01
C GLY A 117 -3.29 20.67 -19.39
N GLU A 118 -3.28 20.54 -18.07
CA GLU A 118 -4.21 19.68 -17.32
C GLU A 118 -5.54 20.39 -17.01
N GLN A 119 -6.67 19.71 -17.21
CA GLN A 119 -8.01 20.34 -17.27
C GLN A 119 -8.59 20.67 -15.88
N SER A 120 -8.22 19.91 -14.85
CA SER A 120 -8.70 20.11 -13.49
C SER A 120 -7.61 20.68 -12.61
N GLU A 121 -7.99 21.53 -11.66
CA GLU A 121 -7.06 22.00 -10.63
C GLU A 121 -6.43 20.83 -9.86
N SER A 122 -7.19 19.75 -9.61
CA SER A 122 -6.66 18.58 -8.90
C SER A 122 -5.66 17.79 -9.75
N SER A 123 -5.79 17.78 -11.08
CA SER A 123 -4.86 17.05 -11.97
C SER A 123 -3.62 17.88 -12.32
N ARG A 124 -3.70 19.22 -12.19
CA ARG A 124 -2.55 20.13 -12.34
C ARG A 124 -1.58 20.06 -11.18
N ARG A 125 -2.07 19.91 -9.95
CA ARG A 125 -1.24 19.95 -8.74
C ARG A 125 -0.16 18.87 -8.78
N ARG A 126 1.08 19.25 -8.48
CA ARG A 126 2.22 18.35 -8.33
C ARG A 126 2.83 18.48 -6.95
N TRP A 127 3.45 17.40 -6.50
CA TRP A 127 4.01 17.29 -5.17
C TRP A 127 5.30 16.47 -5.18
N ILE A 128 6.18 16.75 -4.23
CA ILE A 128 7.39 15.98 -3.98
C ILE A 128 7.41 15.54 -2.51
N ALA A 129 7.66 14.25 -2.28
CA ALA A 129 8.01 13.74 -0.97
C ALA A 129 9.51 13.98 -0.74
N ILE A 130 9.88 14.55 0.40
CA ILE A 130 11.27 14.75 0.82
C ILE A 130 11.42 14.14 2.21
N ALA A 131 12.50 13.39 2.43
CA ALA A 131 12.80 12.77 3.72
C ALA A 131 14.28 12.95 4.10
N VAL A 132 14.55 13.86 5.03
CA VAL A 132 15.88 14.11 5.56
C VAL A 132 16.07 13.36 6.89
N ASP A 133 17.09 12.52 6.94
CA ASP A 133 17.43 11.70 8.10
C ASP A 133 18.65 12.23 8.90
N SER A 134 19.56 12.95 8.24
CA SER A 134 20.81 13.43 8.84
C SER A 134 21.05 14.93 8.66
N ASP A 135 21.99 15.49 9.42
CA ASP A 135 22.38 16.89 9.32
C ASP A 135 23.14 17.17 8.01
N GLU A 136 23.86 16.18 7.47
CA GLU A 136 24.51 16.25 6.16
C GLU A 136 23.47 16.35 5.03
N GLN A 137 22.41 15.53 5.09
CA GLN A 137 21.32 15.62 4.13
C GLN A 137 20.58 16.96 4.24
N PHE A 138 20.43 17.50 5.45
CA PHE A 138 19.85 18.84 5.63
C PHE A 138 20.74 19.93 5.03
N ALA A 139 22.06 19.85 5.24
CA ALA A 139 23.00 20.79 4.64
C ALA A 139 22.99 20.74 3.11
N ALA A 140 22.89 19.54 2.53
CA ALA A 140 22.72 19.37 1.09
C ALA A 140 21.42 19.98 0.59
N LEU A 141 20.30 19.77 1.29
CA LEU A 141 19.02 20.39 0.97
C LEU A 141 19.11 21.92 1.05
N ALA A 142 19.68 22.47 2.13
CA ALA A 142 19.86 23.91 2.32
C ALA A 142 20.70 24.55 1.19
N ALA A 143 21.71 23.84 0.69
CA ALA A 143 22.50 24.27 -0.46
C ALA A 143 21.66 24.31 -1.74
N GLU A 144 20.83 23.30 -2.01
CA GLU A 144 19.90 23.29 -3.17
C GLU A 144 18.84 24.38 -3.10
N LEU A 145 18.41 24.74 -1.89
CA LEU A 145 17.53 25.89 -1.63
C LEU A 145 18.20 27.24 -1.96
N GLY A 146 19.53 27.27 -2.11
CA GLY A 146 20.31 28.50 -2.23
C GLY A 146 20.49 29.26 -0.93
N ALA A 147 20.25 28.59 0.21
CA ALA A 147 20.34 29.16 1.56
C ALA A 147 21.18 28.24 2.48
N PRO A 148 22.47 27.99 2.14
CA PRO A 148 23.34 27.08 2.89
C PRO A 148 23.51 27.47 4.36
N GLU A 149 23.33 28.76 4.70
CA GLU A 149 23.36 29.27 6.07
C GLU A 149 22.24 28.69 6.95
N LEU A 150 21.15 28.18 6.38
CA LEU A 150 20.10 27.49 7.14
C LEU A 150 20.65 26.28 7.89
N ALA A 151 21.66 25.60 7.35
CA ALA A 151 22.31 24.47 8.01
C ALA A 151 23.05 24.87 9.31
N ALA A 152 23.43 26.14 9.44
CA ALA A 152 24.09 26.68 10.62
C ALA A 152 23.16 27.53 11.51
N ASP A 153 21.91 27.78 11.09
CA ASP A 153 20.93 28.51 11.89
C ASP A 153 20.69 27.76 13.21
N PRO A 154 20.77 28.42 14.38
CA PRO A 154 20.51 27.77 15.67
C PRO A 154 19.18 27.03 15.77
N ARG A 155 18.16 27.43 14.98
CA ARG A 155 16.85 26.76 14.90
C ARG A 155 16.91 25.46 14.10
N PHE A 156 17.91 25.29 13.23
CA PHE A 156 17.99 24.18 12.28
C PHE A 156 19.32 23.41 12.26
N ALA A 157 20.25 23.74 13.14
CA ALA A 157 21.61 23.18 13.11
C ALA A 157 21.70 21.67 13.37
N THR A 158 20.74 21.09 14.11
CA THR A 158 20.73 19.66 14.44
C THR A 158 19.36 19.05 14.22
N SER A 159 19.30 17.74 14.00
CA SER A 159 18.06 17.01 13.74
C SER A 159 16.96 17.26 14.77
N ASP A 160 17.29 17.20 16.07
CA ASP A 160 16.32 17.40 17.16
C ASP A 160 15.80 18.85 17.19
N VAL A 161 16.69 19.83 17.03
CA VAL A 161 16.31 21.25 17.06
C VAL A 161 15.49 21.60 15.82
N ARG A 162 15.86 21.10 14.63
CA ARG A 162 15.05 21.21 13.41
C ARG A 162 13.66 20.64 13.59
N HIS A 163 13.57 19.44 14.17
CA HIS A 163 12.29 18.80 14.39
C HIS A 163 11.40 19.63 15.32
N ALA A 164 11.96 20.26 16.36
CA ALA A 164 11.23 21.19 17.22
C ALA A 164 10.77 22.47 16.50
N HIS A 165 11.51 22.93 15.48
CA HIS A 165 11.24 24.15 14.72
C HIS A 165 10.68 23.87 13.31
N GLN A 166 10.17 22.65 13.07
CA GLN A 166 9.76 22.22 11.73
C GLN A 166 8.60 23.07 11.17
N ASP A 167 7.75 23.63 12.04
CA ASP A 167 6.68 24.56 11.66
C ASP A 167 7.23 25.85 11.02
N GLU A 168 8.45 26.27 11.35
CA GLU A 168 9.15 27.40 10.73
C GLU A 168 9.91 27.00 9.46
N LEU A 169 10.37 25.74 9.38
CA LEU A 169 11.18 25.24 8.27
C LEU A 169 10.35 24.86 7.05
N GLU A 170 9.21 24.19 7.25
CA GLU A 170 8.39 23.66 6.15
C GLU A 170 7.91 24.74 5.15
N PRO A 171 7.46 25.94 5.58
CA PRO A 171 7.06 26.98 4.64
C PRO A 171 8.21 27.45 3.74
N LEU A 172 9.46 27.45 4.24
CA LEU A 172 10.63 27.82 3.45
C LEU A 172 10.89 26.79 2.35
N ILE A 173 10.76 25.51 2.70
CA ILE A 173 10.91 24.40 1.75
C ILE A 173 9.79 24.45 0.73
N GLU A 174 8.53 24.56 1.16
CA GLU A 174 7.38 24.59 0.24
C GLU A 174 7.42 25.78 -0.72
N ALA A 175 7.81 26.96 -0.22
CA ALA A 175 7.95 28.16 -1.06
C ALA A 175 8.99 27.95 -2.17
N TRP A 176 10.07 27.22 -1.88
CA TRP A 176 11.08 26.87 -2.87
C TRP A 176 10.61 25.75 -3.80
N THR A 177 10.12 24.62 -3.29
CA THR A 177 9.69 23.47 -4.10
C THR A 177 8.59 23.85 -5.09
N SER A 178 7.70 24.78 -4.71
CA SER A 178 6.58 25.26 -5.54
C SER A 178 7.01 25.97 -6.82
N GLN A 179 8.29 26.29 -6.96
CA GLN A 179 8.87 26.94 -8.15
C GLN A 179 9.47 25.95 -9.15
N HIS A 180 9.54 24.65 -8.81
CA HIS A 180 10.23 23.64 -9.61
C HIS A 180 9.29 22.53 -10.07
N VAL A 181 9.61 21.93 -11.22
CA VAL A 181 8.97 20.72 -11.72
C VAL A 181 9.38 19.54 -10.82
N ALA A 182 8.42 18.74 -10.37
CA ALA A 182 8.64 17.70 -9.34
C ALA A 182 9.71 16.66 -9.75
N GLY A 183 9.64 16.12 -10.97
CA GLY A 183 10.62 15.14 -11.47
C GLY A 183 12.04 15.70 -11.59
N GLU A 184 12.21 16.90 -12.15
CA GLU A 184 13.53 17.57 -12.24
C GLU A 184 14.10 17.86 -10.85
N LEU A 185 13.24 18.29 -9.93
CA LEU A 185 13.62 18.54 -8.54
C LEU A 185 14.02 17.25 -7.82
N MET A 186 13.28 16.16 -8.03
CA MET A 186 13.60 14.84 -7.50
C MET A 186 15.01 14.41 -7.93
N GLU A 187 15.33 14.46 -9.22
CA GLU A 187 16.65 14.09 -9.73
C GLU A 187 17.77 14.93 -9.12
N ARG A 188 17.58 16.26 -9.04
CA ARG A 188 18.53 17.19 -8.43
C ARG A 188 18.79 16.87 -6.95
N LEU A 189 17.72 16.70 -6.16
CA LEU A 189 17.82 16.37 -4.74
C LEU A 189 18.51 15.02 -4.52
N GLN A 190 18.15 14.00 -5.30
CA GLN A 190 18.79 12.68 -5.22
C GLN A 190 20.28 12.74 -5.56
N ALA A 191 20.68 13.52 -6.58
CA ALA A 191 22.08 13.74 -6.94
C ALA A 191 22.87 14.43 -5.81
N ALA A 192 22.22 15.28 -5.01
CA ALA A 192 22.78 15.90 -3.81
C ALA A 192 22.76 15.00 -2.57
N GLY A 193 22.25 13.76 -2.68
CA GLY A 193 22.15 12.81 -1.57
C GLY A 193 20.94 13.00 -0.66
N VAL A 194 19.96 13.82 -1.08
CA VAL A 194 18.70 14.05 -0.35
C VAL A 194 17.63 13.08 -0.88
N PRO A 195 17.08 12.19 -0.03
CA PRO A 195 15.97 11.33 -0.43
C PRO A 195 14.74 12.15 -0.80
N ALA A 196 14.36 12.10 -2.08
CA ALA A 196 13.18 12.75 -2.61
C ALA A 196 12.52 11.89 -3.68
N THR A 197 11.20 12.01 -3.84
CA THR A 197 10.43 11.31 -4.87
C THR A 197 9.20 12.10 -5.24
N GLU A 198 8.91 12.26 -6.54
CA GLU A 198 7.65 12.86 -6.97
C GLU A 198 6.44 11.99 -6.58
N LEU A 199 5.32 12.63 -6.26
CA LEU A 199 4.07 11.92 -6.02
C LEU A 199 3.38 11.63 -7.34
N LEU A 200 3.40 10.35 -7.74
CA LEU A 200 2.75 9.87 -8.95
C LEU A 200 1.25 9.72 -8.79
N ARG A 201 0.50 10.10 -9.83
CA ARG A 201 -0.91 9.79 -10.02
C ARG A 201 -1.09 8.39 -10.62
N GLN A 202 -2.33 7.93 -10.70
CA GLN A 202 -2.67 6.57 -11.11
C GLN A 202 -2.24 6.28 -12.55
N GLU A 203 -2.43 7.24 -13.45
CA GLU A 203 -1.99 7.19 -14.84
C GLU A 203 -0.47 7.15 -14.96
N GLU A 204 0.24 7.98 -14.17
CA GLU A 204 1.70 8.04 -14.14
C GLU A 204 2.31 6.77 -13.55
N LEU A 205 1.66 6.16 -12.53
CA LEU A 205 2.07 4.89 -11.94
C LEU A 205 1.96 3.74 -12.95
N ARG A 206 0.94 3.75 -13.81
CA ARG A 206 0.75 2.76 -14.87
C ARG A 206 1.85 2.84 -15.92
N GLU A 207 2.33 4.05 -16.19
CA GLU A 207 3.36 4.35 -17.19
C GLU A 207 4.79 4.37 -16.64
N ASN A 208 4.93 4.35 -15.31
CA ASN A 208 6.22 4.45 -14.62
C ASN A 208 7.27 3.45 -15.16
N GLU A 209 8.41 3.99 -15.61
CA GLU A 209 9.48 3.23 -16.26
C GLU A 209 10.03 2.13 -15.36
N HIS A 210 10.31 2.44 -14.09
CA HIS A 210 10.81 1.45 -13.13
C HIS A 210 9.87 0.26 -12.96
N LEU A 211 8.55 0.49 -12.86
CA LEU A 211 7.57 -0.61 -12.79
C LEU A 211 7.46 -1.39 -14.09
N ARG A 212 7.59 -0.73 -15.25
CA ARG A 212 7.59 -1.37 -16.58
C ARG A 212 8.82 -2.26 -16.76
N GLU A 213 10.03 -1.75 -16.52
CA GLU A 213 11.29 -2.50 -16.61
C GLU A 213 11.30 -3.72 -15.69
N ARG A 214 10.68 -3.59 -14.52
CA ARG A 214 10.53 -4.70 -13.57
C ARG A 214 9.50 -5.75 -13.99
N GLY A 215 8.78 -5.53 -15.10
CA GLY A 215 7.67 -6.38 -15.55
C GLY A 215 6.56 -6.47 -14.50
N PHE A 216 6.37 -5.39 -13.73
CA PHE A 216 5.34 -5.35 -12.69
C PHE A 216 3.95 -5.33 -13.31
N TRP A 217 3.76 -4.60 -14.41
CA TRP A 217 2.51 -4.62 -15.15
C TRP A 217 2.53 -5.74 -16.19
N GLN A 218 1.61 -6.70 -16.08
CA GLN A 218 1.44 -7.81 -17.04
C GLN A 218 0.09 -7.68 -17.74
N GLU A 219 0.07 -7.79 -19.06
CA GLU A 219 -1.17 -7.83 -19.84
C GLU A 219 -1.78 -9.23 -19.79
N VAL A 220 -3.09 -9.28 -19.57
CA VAL A 220 -3.87 -10.50 -19.47
C VAL A 220 -5.11 -10.31 -20.32
N ASP A 221 -5.29 -11.19 -21.31
CA ASP A 221 -6.48 -11.21 -22.14
C ASP A 221 -7.56 -12.06 -21.48
N HIS A 222 -8.75 -11.48 -21.28
CA HIS A 222 -9.89 -12.15 -20.67
C HIS A 222 -11.04 -12.24 -21.69
N PRO A 223 -11.66 -13.42 -21.89
CA PRO A 223 -12.69 -13.62 -22.92
C PRO A 223 -13.86 -12.61 -22.88
N GLU A 224 -14.29 -12.20 -21.69
CA GLU A 224 -15.41 -11.26 -21.51
C GLU A 224 -14.99 -9.81 -21.21
N ALA A 225 -13.79 -9.59 -20.67
CA ALA A 225 -13.38 -8.26 -20.23
C ALA A 225 -12.40 -7.61 -21.21
N GLY A 226 -11.84 -8.37 -22.15
CA GLY A 226 -10.77 -7.94 -23.05
C GLY A 226 -9.40 -7.97 -22.38
N THR A 227 -8.43 -7.32 -23.02
CA THR A 227 -7.06 -7.25 -22.54
C THR A 227 -6.89 -6.11 -21.53
N HIS A 228 -6.44 -6.46 -20.32
CA HIS A 228 -6.17 -5.49 -19.24
C HIS A 228 -4.81 -5.73 -18.61
N SER A 229 -4.32 -4.72 -17.89
CA SER A 229 -3.05 -4.83 -17.18
C SER A 229 -3.24 -5.07 -15.70
N TYR A 230 -2.50 -6.04 -15.19
CA TYR A 230 -2.58 -6.51 -13.82
C TYR A 230 -1.21 -6.42 -13.13
N PRO A 231 -1.20 -6.16 -11.80
CA PRO A 231 0.02 -6.21 -11.02
C PRO A 231 0.53 -7.66 -10.92
N ALA A 232 1.78 -7.85 -11.31
CA ALA A 232 2.48 -9.12 -11.24
C ALA A 232 2.86 -9.48 -9.79
N PRO A 233 3.14 -10.76 -9.50
CA PRO A 233 3.70 -11.17 -8.21
C PRO A 233 4.92 -10.32 -7.85
N VAL A 234 4.95 -9.78 -6.63
CA VAL A 234 5.99 -8.80 -6.22
C VAL A 234 7.39 -9.41 -6.12
N ALA A 235 7.47 -10.71 -5.82
CA ALA A 235 8.73 -11.43 -5.68
C ALA A 235 9.21 -11.99 -7.03
N ARG A 236 10.51 -11.81 -7.30
CA ARG A 236 11.19 -12.31 -8.51
C ARG A 236 12.06 -13.50 -8.14
N PHE A 237 11.60 -14.69 -8.50
CA PHE A 237 12.33 -15.93 -8.32
C PHE A 237 13.12 -16.24 -9.60
N ARG A 238 14.45 -16.39 -9.48
CA ARG A 238 15.33 -16.63 -10.65
C ARG A 238 15.04 -17.97 -11.33
N GLU A 239 14.91 -19.03 -10.55
CA GLU A 239 14.76 -20.39 -11.09
C GLU A 239 13.34 -20.70 -11.57
N ARG A 240 12.33 -20.16 -10.88
CA ARG A 240 10.91 -20.31 -11.25
C ARG A 240 10.18 -18.97 -11.17
N PRO A 241 10.30 -18.11 -12.19
CA PRO A 241 9.63 -16.82 -12.20
C PRO A 241 8.12 -16.97 -12.00
N LEU A 242 7.57 -16.29 -11.00
CA LEU A 242 6.13 -16.20 -10.82
C LEU A 242 5.55 -15.25 -11.85
N ARG A 243 4.52 -15.71 -12.57
CA ARG A 243 3.79 -14.95 -13.60
C ARG A 243 2.30 -15.22 -13.47
N ILE A 244 1.48 -14.30 -13.98
CA ILE A 244 0.06 -14.58 -14.17
C ILE A 244 -0.05 -15.68 -15.23
N ARG A 245 -0.70 -16.79 -14.88
CA ARG A 245 -0.73 -18.01 -15.70
C ARG A 245 -1.91 -18.04 -16.68
N SER A 246 -3.01 -17.42 -16.28
CA SER A 246 -4.26 -17.37 -17.02
C SER A 246 -5.07 -16.16 -16.55
N HIS A 247 -6.11 -15.81 -17.32
CA HIS A 247 -7.11 -14.86 -16.88
C HIS A 247 -7.89 -15.37 -15.65
N ALA A 248 -8.61 -14.45 -15.00
CA ALA A 248 -9.57 -14.83 -13.96
C ALA A 248 -10.62 -15.80 -14.54
N PRO A 249 -11.03 -16.85 -13.82
CA PRO A 249 -11.94 -17.85 -14.37
C PRO A 249 -13.32 -17.24 -14.70
N LEU A 250 -13.93 -17.72 -15.79
CA LEU A 250 -15.36 -17.55 -16.02
C LEU A 250 -16.15 -18.33 -14.96
N LEU A 251 -17.41 -17.97 -14.78
CA LEU A 251 -18.33 -18.73 -13.93
C LEU A 251 -18.38 -20.18 -14.41
N GLY A 252 -18.16 -21.12 -13.49
CA GLY A 252 -18.20 -22.55 -13.80
C GLY A 252 -17.10 -23.10 -14.72
N GLN A 253 -16.13 -22.28 -15.16
CA GLN A 253 -15.12 -22.65 -16.17
C GLN A 253 -14.42 -23.99 -15.89
N HIS A 254 -14.14 -24.28 -14.62
CA HIS A 254 -13.40 -25.47 -14.19
C HIS A 254 -14.29 -26.56 -13.57
N ASN A 255 -15.61 -26.50 -13.74
CA ASN A 255 -16.54 -27.48 -13.14
C ASN A 255 -16.22 -28.92 -13.59
N ARG A 256 -16.04 -29.14 -14.90
CA ARG A 256 -15.72 -30.49 -15.43
C ARG A 256 -14.33 -30.96 -14.98
N GLU A 257 -13.32 -30.10 -15.08
CA GLU A 257 -11.95 -30.40 -14.65
C GLU A 257 -11.92 -30.87 -13.18
N VAL A 258 -12.59 -30.13 -12.29
CA VAL A 258 -12.58 -30.45 -10.86
C VAL A 258 -13.48 -31.65 -10.55
N LEU A 259 -14.71 -31.68 -11.05
CA LEU A 259 -15.67 -32.71 -10.64
C LEU A 259 -15.43 -34.04 -11.35
N GLN A 260 -15.16 -34.03 -12.65
CA GLN A 260 -15.00 -35.25 -13.42
C GLN A 260 -13.55 -35.72 -13.40
N ASP A 261 -12.60 -34.87 -13.81
CA ASP A 261 -11.21 -35.32 -14.00
C ASP A 261 -10.50 -35.57 -12.66
N LEU A 262 -10.70 -34.67 -11.68
CA LEU A 262 -10.03 -34.77 -10.38
C LEU A 262 -10.80 -35.64 -9.37
N LEU A 263 -12.13 -35.52 -9.31
CA LEU A 263 -12.96 -36.21 -8.31
C LEU A 263 -13.67 -37.47 -8.84
N GLY A 264 -13.65 -37.73 -10.15
CA GLY A 264 -14.24 -38.94 -10.74
C GLY A 264 -15.77 -38.96 -10.75
N VAL A 265 -16.43 -37.80 -10.72
CA VAL A 265 -17.89 -37.70 -10.84
C VAL A 265 -18.34 -38.17 -12.23
N SER A 266 -19.28 -39.13 -12.27
CA SER A 266 -19.81 -39.66 -13.54
C SER A 266 -20.60 -38.61 -14.32
N ASP A 267 -20.72 -38.80 -15.64
CA ASP A 267 -21.50 -37.91 -16.51
C ASP A 267 -22.96 -37.80 -16.05
N GLU A 268 -23.57 -38.91 -15.63
CA GLU A 268 -24.95 -38.91 -15.12
C GLU A 268 -25.07 -38.06 -13.86
N ARG A 269 -24.10 -38.17 -12.95
CA ARG A 269 -24.12 -37.37 -11.72
C ARG A 269 -23.82 -35.90 -12.00
N TYR A 270 -22.91 -35.60 -12.93
CA TYR A 270 -22.63 -34.23 -13.34
C TYR A 270 -23.88 -33.57 -13.93
N GLN A 271 -24.61 -34.28 -14.80
CA GLN A 271 -25.86 -33.77 -15.36
C GLN A 271 -26.93 -33.56 -14.28
N GLN A 272 -27.07 -34.48 -13.33
CA GLN A 272 -27.98 -34.28 -12.18
C GLN A 272 -27.64 -33.03 -11.35
N LEU A 273 -26.36 -32.66 -11.22
CA LEU A 273 -25.96 -31.45 -10.49
C LEU A 273 -26.28 -30.18 -11.28
N LEU A 274 -26.15 -30.22 -12.62
CA LEU A 274 -26.57 -29.14 -13.50
C LEU A 274 -28.09 -28.95 -13.46
N ASP A 275 -28.86 -30.02 -13.68
CA ASP A 275 -30.33 -29.97 -13.72
C ASP A 275 -30.95 -29.53 -12.38
N ALA A 276 -30.19 -29.66 -11.28
CA ALA A 276 -30.59 -29.23 -9.94
C ALA A 276 -30.07 -27.84 -9.55
N ASP A 277 -29.44 -27.10 -10.47
CA ASP A 277 -28.82 -25.78 -10.24
C ASP A 277 -27.80 -25.75 -9.09
N ILE A 278 -27.14 -26.89 -8.83
CA ILE A 278 -26.08 -26.99 -7.81
C ILE A 278 -24.75 -26.50 -8.39
N ILE A 279 -24.56 -26.70 -9.70
CA ILE A 279 -23.42 -26.19 -10.49
C ILE A 279 -23.96 -25.56 -11.77
N GLY A 280 -23.20 -24.64 -12.36
CA GLY A 280 -23.56 -24.00 -13.63
C GLY A 280 -22.44 -23.11 -14.14
N ASP A 281 -22.61 -22.61 -15.35
CA ASP A 281 -21.73 -21.67 -16.06
C ASP A 281 -22.41 -20.33 -16.39
N ALA A 282 -23.70 -20.20 -16.07
CA ALA A 282 -24.48 -18.98 -16.20
C ALA A 282 -24.98 -18.51 -14.83
N TYR A 283 -25.17 -17.19 -14.70
CA TYR A 283 -25.87 -16.63 -13.55
C TYR A 283 -27.33 -17.10 -13.57
N LEU A 284 -27.87 -17.46 -12.41
CA LEU A 284 -29.30 -17.67 -12.27
C LEU A 284 -30.00 -16.36 -12.66
N GLU A 285 -30.94 -16.42 -13.60
CA GLU A 285 -31.84 -15.29 -13.82
C GLU A 285 -32.52 -14.99 -12.48
N ASP A 286 -32.51 -13.73 -12.05
CA ASP A 286 -33.12 -13.32 -10.78
C ASP A 286 -34.50 -13.98 -10.66
N ALA A 287 -34.69 -14.79 -9.62
CA ALA A 287 -36.01 -15.29 -9.26
C ALA A 287 -36.84 -14.07 -8.87
N SER A 288 -37.55 -13.51 -9.86
CA SER A 288 -38.50 -12.41 -9.70
C SER A 288 -39.56 -12.71 -8.65
#